data_AF-A0A2T1E6M2-F1
#
_entry.id   AF-A0A2T1E6M2-F1
#
_cell.length_a   1.000
_cell.length_b   1.000
_cell.length_c   1.000
_cell.angle_alpha   90.00
_cell.angle_beta   90.00
_cell.angle_gamma   90.00
#
_symmetry.space_group_name_H-M   'P 1'
#
loop_
_entity.id
_entity.type
_entity.pdbx_description
1 polymer ?
#
loop_
_entity_poly.entity_id
_entity_poly.type
_entity_poly.pdbx_seq_one_letter_code
_entity_poly.pdbx_strand_id
1 'polypeptide(L)'
;MDAAAQLQHLHIRQELQQKIQTALQVAKDLPPDDCLKAIETSLLAIQAYCRTVQKTFIVVEEKVTCDQYELGGRQEDSAILFRGPNREATVAICVTAKGSLLHRNDYPWTIYRNAGDVNPLEYLSLS
;
A
#
# COMPACT_ATOMS: atom_id res chain seq x y z
N MET A 1 -17.08 -7.07 -26.21
CA MET A 1 -16.09 -7.50 -25.21
C MET A 1 -16.52 -8.87 -24.73
N ASP A 2 -15.64 -9.87 -24.84
CA ASP A 2 -15.95 -11.29 -24.56
C ASP A 2 -16.19 -11.53 -23.05
N ALA A 3 -17.22 -12.30 -22.71
CA ALA A 3 -17.54 -12.68 -21.34
C ALA A 3 -16.37 -13.43 -20.67
N ALA A 4 -15.59 -14.20 -21.44
CA ALA A 4 -14.40 -14.88 -20.95
C ALA A 4 -13.30 -13.88 -20.52
N ALA A 5 -13.10 -12.81 -21.32
CA ALA A 5 -12.13 -11.77 -21.02
C ALA A 5 -12.54 -10.94 -19.78
N GLN A 6 -13.84 -10.70 -19.58
CA GLN A 6 -14.38 -10.05 -18.39
C GLN A 6 -14.15 -10.91 -17.13
N LEU A 7 -14.44 -12.20 -17.20
CA LEU A 7 -14.24 -13.12 -16.09
C LEU A 7 -12.76 -13.22 -15.70
N GLN A 8 -11.87 -13.33 -16.69
CA GLN A 8 -10.43 -13.35 -16.46
C GLN A 8 -9.94 -12.06 -15.80
N HIS A 9 -10.41 -10.90 -16.25
CA HIS A 9 -10.05 -9.62 -15.65
C HIS A 9 -10.49 -9.51 -14.18
N LEU A 10 -11.71 -9.97 -13.86
CA LEU A 10 -12.21 -10.00 -12.48
C LEU A 10 -11.38 -10.93 -11.59
N HIS A 11 -11.02 -12.11 -12.10
CA HIS A 11 -10.18 -13.07 -11.37
C HIS A 11 -8.81 -12.47 -11.04
N ILE A 12 -8.14 -11.87 -12.04
CA ILE A 12 -6.83 -11.23 -11.82
C ILE A 12 -6.93 -10.11 -10.79
N ARG A 13 -7.98 -9.28 -10.87
CA ARG A 13 -8.18 -8.20 -9.88
C ARG A 13 -8.35 -8.73 -8.47
N GLN A 14 -9.16 -9.78 -8.28
CA GLN A 14 -9.35 -10.42 -6.98
C GLN A 14 -8.06 -11.03 -6.45
N GLU A 15 -7.29 -11.70 -7.31
CA GLU A 15 -6.03 -12.31 -6.90
C GLU A 15 -5.00 -11.24 -6.48
N LEU A 16 -4.91 -10.12 -7.20
CA LEU A 16 -4.05 -9.00 -6.82
C LEU A 16 -4.45 -8.39 -5.47
N GLN A 17 -5.74 -8.15 -5.27
CA GLN A 17 -6.25 -7.64 -4.00
C GLN A 17 -5.92 -8.60 -2.85
N GLN A 18 -6.06 -9.90 -3.06
CA GLN A 18 -5.73 -10.91 -2.06
C GLN A 18 -4.23 -10.92 -1.74
N LYS A 19 -3.36 -10.84 -2.75
CA LYS A 19 -1.89 -10.80 -2.53
C LYS A 19 -1.47 -9.56 -1.74
N ILE A 20 -2.03 -8.39 -2.06
CA ILE A 20 -1.79 -7.15 -1.30
C ILE A 20 -2.26 -7.31 0.14
N GLN A 21 -3.47 -7.82 0.35
CA GLN A 21 -4.00 -8.02 1.70
C GLN A 21 -3.15 -8.99 2.51
N THR A 22 -2.69 -10.10 1.92
CA THR A 22 -1.78 -11.04 2.57
C THR A 22 -0.47 -10.37 2.97
N ALA A 23 0.12 -9.56 2.09
CA ALA A 23 1.35 -8.81 2.40
C ALA A 23 1.18 -7.92 3.63
N LEU A 24 0.06 -7.18 3.68
CA LEU A 24 -0.25 -6.29 4.80
C LEU A 24 -0.50 -7.05 6.10
N GLN A 25 -1.23 -8.17 6.05
CA GLN A 25 -1.51 -8.99 7.24
C GLN A 25 -0.26 -9.67 7.80
N VAL A 26 0.68 -10.09 6.95
CA VAL A 26 1.96 -10.65 7.40
C VAL A 26 2.85 -9.56 7.99
N ALA A 27 2.92 -8.39 7.35
CA ALA A 27 3.85 -7.33 7.75
C ALA A 27 3.47 -6.61 9.05
N LYS A 28 2.17 -6.52 9.37
CA LYS A 28 1.68 -5.71 10.51
C LYS A 28 2.30 -6.09 11.87
N ASP A 29 2.69 -7.36 12.04
CA ASP A 29 3.21 -7.89 13.30
C ASP A 29 4.77 -7.91 13.34
N LEU A 30 5.44 -7.50 12.26
CA LEU A 30 6.90 -7.54 12.13
C LEU A 30 7.58 -6.24 12.61
N PRO A 31 8.78 -6.29 13.22
CA PRO A 31 9.56 -5.08 13.52
C PRO A 31 9.72 -4.15 12.30
N PRO A 32 9.97 -2.83 12.48
CA PRO A 32 9.92 -1.84 11.39
C PRO A 32 10.75 -2.22 10.14
N ASP A 33 12.01 -2.61 10.32
CA ASP A 33 12.90 -2.99 9.21
C ASP A 33 12.42 -4.27 8.49
N ASP A 34 11.89 -5.24 9.24
CA ASP A 34 11.37 -6.49 8.69
C ASP A 34 10.01 -6.28 8.01
N CYS A 35 9.19 -5.36 8.54
CA CYS A 35 7.95 -4.92 7.93
C CYS A 35 8.19 -4.28 6.57
N LEU A 36 9.16 -3.36 6.47
CA LEU A 36 9.52 -2.72 5.20
C LEU A 36 9.97 -3.76 4.16
N LYS A 37 10.94 -4.62 4.53
CA LYS A 37 11.45 -5.69 3.65
C LYS A 37 10.35 -6.67 3.22
N ALA A 38 9.43 -7.02 4.12
CA ALA A 38 8.31 -7.91 3.79
C ALA A 38 7.36 -7.29 2.75
N ILE A 39 7.05 -5.99 2.88
CA ILE A 39 6.25 -5.25 1.90
C ILE A 39 6.97 -5.17 0.55
N GLU A 40 8.25 -4.78 0.52
CA GLU A 40 9.07 -4.74 -0.70
C GLU A 40 9.10 -6.09 -1.42
N THR A 41 9.41 -7.16 -0.68
CA THR A 41 9.46 -8.53 -1.22
C THR A 41 8.12 -8.94 -1.79
N SER A 42 7.02 -8.61 -1.12
CA SER A 42 5.67 -8.94 -1.57
C SER A 42 5.29 -8.17 -2.83
N LEU A 43 5.63 -6.89 -2.93
CA LEU A 43 5.36 -6.07 -4.11
C LEU A 43 6.16 -6.55 -5.33
N LEU A 44 7.42 -6.96 -5.14
CA LEU A 44 8.21 -7.59 -6.18
C LEU A 44 7.61 -8.93 -6.64
N ALA A 45 7.10 -9.74 -5.72
CA ALA A 45 6.42 -10.99 -6.05
C ALA A 45 5.10 -10.75 -6.82
N ILE A 46 4.33 -9.72 -6.44
CA ILE A 46 3.13 -9.29 -7.17
C ILE A 46 3.49 -8.83 -8.58
N GLN A 47 4.57 -8.06 -8.73
CA GLN A 47 5.07 -7.62 -10.03
C GLN A 47 5.48 -8.80 -10.91
N ALA A 48 6.14 -9.82 -10.34
CA ALA A 48 6.49 -11.05 -11.04
C ALA A 48 5.24 -11.82 -11.49
N TYR A 49 4.25 -11.98 -10.61
CA TYR A 49 2.96 -12.60 -10.95
C TYR A 49 2.24 -11.85 -12.09
N CYS A 50 2.19 -10.51 -12.05
CA CYS A 50 1.53 -9.75 -13.11
C CYS A 50 2.12 -10.04 -14.49
N ARG A 51 3.45 -10.21 -14.58
CA ARG A 51 4.11 -10.60 -15.83
C ARG A 51 3.66 -11.97 -16.34
N THR A 52 3.41 -12.94 -15.46
CA THR A 52 2.94 -14.28 -15.88
C THR A 52 1.52 -14.25 -16.46
N VAL A 53 0.68 -13.32 -16.00
CA VAL A 53 -0.68 -13.10 -16.51
C VAL A 53 -0.77 -11.99 -17.57
N GLN A 54 0.37 -11.59 -18.16
CA GLN A 54 0.47 -10.56 -19.20
C GLN A 54 -0.13 -9.20 -18.78
N LYS A 55 0.06 -8.84 -17.51
CA LYS A 55 -0.30 -7.52 -16.95
C LYS A 55 0.96 -6.79 -16.48
N THR A 56 0.84 -5.48 -16.41
CA THR A 56 1.90 -4.61 -15.93
C THR A 56 1.51 -4.09 -14.54
N PHE A 57 2.37 -4.34 -13.56
CA PHE A 57 2.29 -3.75 -12.23
C PHE A 57 3.56 -2.96 -12.03
N ILE A 58 3.41 -1.66 -11.78
CA ILE A 58 4.52 -0.73 -11.57
C ILE A 58 4.35 -0.17 -10.18
N VAL A 59 5.40 -0.30 -9.38
CA VAL A 59 5.50 0.34 -8.07
C VAL A 59 6.64 1.34 -8.09
N VAL A 60 6.39 2.53 -7.56
CA VAL A 60 7.37 3.55 -7.25
C VAL A 60 7.55 3.56 -5.75
N GLU A 61 8.80 3.43 -5.32
CA GLU A 61 9.22 3.66 -3.95
C GLU A 61 9.67 5.11 -3.81
N GLU A 62 9.11 5.81 -2.83
CA GLU A 62 9.40 7.22 -2.57
C GLU A 62 9.66 7.41 -1.07
N LYS A 63 10.79 8.03 -0.74
CA LYS A 63 11.04 8.48 0.63
C LYS A 63 10.28 9.79 0.86
N VAL A 64 9.45 9.78 1.88
CA VAL A 64 8.55 10.89 2.24
C VAL A 64 8.67 11.21 3.74
N THR A 65 8.00 12.27 4.17
CA THR A 65 7.83 12.61 5.59
C THR A 65 6.37 12.45 6.00
N CYS A 66 6.07 12.21 7.28
CA CYS A 66 4.72 11.86 7.74
C CYS A 66 3.75 13.06 7.74
N ASP A 67 4.21 14.28 7.49
CA ASP A 67 3.36 15.44 7.20
C ASP A 67 2.88 15.49 5.74
N GLN A 68 3.43 14.62 4.86
CA GLN A 68 3.03 14.49 3.46
C GLN A 68 1.97 13.40 3.28
N TYR A 69 1.28 13.42 2.13
CA TYR A 69 0.32 12.39 1.71
C TYR A 69 -0.78 12.06 2.74
N GLU A 70 -1.13 13.06 3.56
CA GLU A 70 -2.16 13.02 4.61
C GLU A 70 -1.98 11.89 5.63
N LEU A 71 -0.73 11.52 5.89
CA LEU A 71 -0.38 10.61 6.98
C LEU A 71 -0.61 11.27 8.35
N GLY A 72 -0.71 12.60 8.40
CA GLY A 72 -1.07 13.38 9.61
C GLY A 72 -0.02 13.34 10.72
N GLY A 73 1.21 12.95 10.40
CA GLY A 73 2.37 12.98 11.27
C GLY A 73 3.18 14.26 11.14
N ARG A 74 4.46 14.20 11.51
CA ARG A 74 5.37 15.35 11.52
C ARG A 74 6.41 15.27 10.40
N GLN A 75 7.01 16.41 10.07
CA GLN A 75 8.06 16.52 9.05
C GLN A 75 9.35 15.76 9.45
N GLU A 76 9.62 15.60 10.75
CA GLU A 76 10.81 14.88 11.21
C GLU A 76 10.66 13.35 11.12
N ASP A 77 9.43 12.87 11.02
CA ASP A 77 9.13 11.44 10.95
C ASP A 77 9.15 10.98 9.49
N SER A 78 10.16 10.19 9.13
CA SER A 78 10.32 9.69 7.76
C SER A 78 9.49 8.42 7.50
N ALA A 79 9.05 8.25 6.26
CA ALA A 79 8.36 7.05 5.79
C ALA A 79 8.78 6.67 4.36
N ILE A 80 8.52 5.41 4.00
CA ILE A 80 8.63 4.89 2.64
C ILE A 80 7.23 4.68 2.10
N LEU A 81 6.92 5.33 0.98
CA LEU A 81 5.66 5.25 0.27
C LEU A 81 5.84 4.40 -1.00
N PHE A 82 5.10 3.31 -1.07
CA PHE A 82 4.95 2.49 -2.26
C PHE A 82 3.65 2.86 -2.97
N ARG A 83 3.74 3.38 -4.20
CA ARG A 83 2.57 3.83 -4.96
C ARG A 83 2.67 3.48 -6.44
N GLY A 84 1.56 3.59 -7.16
CA GLY A 84 1.59 3.56 -8.62
C GLY A 84 2.41 4.71 -9.23
N PRO A 85 2.75 4.64 -10.53
CA PRO A 85 3.56 5.65 -11.20
C PRO A 85 2.88 7.01 -11.29
N ASN A 86 1.54 7.05 -11.36
CA ASN A 86 0.77 8.28 -11.23
C ASN A 86 0.84 8.78 -9.77
N ARG A 87 1.18 10.05 -9.56
CA ARG A 87 1.18 10.66 -8.20
C ARG A 87 -0.21 10.69 -7.58
N GLU A 88 -1.25 10.73 -8.41
CA GLU A 88 -2.65 10.63 -7.98
C GLU A 88 -3.12 9.18 -7.82
N ALA A 89 -2.19 8.20 -7.83
CA ALA A 89 -2.55 6.80 -7.62
C ALA A 89 -3.30 6.64 -6.29
N THR A 90 -4.47 6.05 -6.41
CA THR A 90 -5.36 5.84 -5.27
C THR A 90 -4.95 4.65 -4.42
N VAL A 91 -4.15 3.73 -4.98
CA VAL A 91 -3.54 2.62 -4.24
C VAL A 91 -2.14 3.00 -3.79
N ALA A 92 -1.89 2.92 -2.47
CA ALA A 92 -0.56 3.08 -1.91
C ALA A 92 -0.40 2.31 -0.59
N ILE A 93 0.83 1.92 -0.29
CA ILE A 93 1.23 1.34 1.00
C ILE A 93 2.30 2.24 1.59
N CYS A 94 2.20 2.55 2.88
CA CYS A 94 3.15 3.38 3.59
C CYS A 94 3.71 2.61 4.79
N VAL A 95 5.03 2.62 4.94
CA VAL A 95 5.75 2.08 6.10
C VAL A 95 6.59 3.20 6.70
N THR A 96 6.33 3.58 7.94
CA THR A 96 7.10 4.63 8.61
C THR A 96 8.34 4.08 9.31
N ALA A 97 9.33 4.93 9.56
CA ALA A 97 10.55 4.54 10.25
C ALA A 97 10.29 4.05 11.69
N LYS A 98 9.26 4.55 12.37
CA LYS A 98 8.86 4.07 13.71
C LYS A 98 7.99 2.80 13.63
N GLY A 99 7.55 2.44 12.43
CA GLY A 99 6.90 1.17 12.15
C GLY A 99 5.41 1.24 11.85
N SER A 100 4.78 2.41 11.73
CA SER A 100 3.38 2.45 11.27
C SER A 100 3.26 1.84 9.88
N LEU A 101 2.21 1.04 9.69
CA LEU A 101 1.89 0.38 8.42
C LEU A 101 0.49 0.83 8.01
N LEU A 102 0.40 1.47 6.85
CA LEU A 102 -0.83 1.99 6.29
C LEU A 102 -1.00 1.50 4.86
N HIS A 103 -2.24 1.32 4.45
CA HIS A 103 -2.61 1.06 3.07
C HIS A 103 -3.83 1.87 2.70
N ARG A 104 -3.85 2.39 1.49
CA ARG A 104 -5.01 3.04 0.90
C ARG A 104 -5.27 2.43 -0.47
N ASN A 105 -6.54 2.31 -0.81
CA ASN A 105 -7.04 1.94 -2.13
C ASN A 105 -8.27 2.82 -2.32
N ASP A 106 -8.03 4.03 -2.80
CA ASP A 106 -8.86 5.22 -2.60
C ASP A 106 -8.75 5.75 -1.15
N TYR A 107 -9.59 6.72 -0.78
CA TYR A 107 -9.61 7.30 0.57
C TYR A 107 -10.60 6.56 1.49
N PRO A 108 -10.33 6.50 2.82
CA PRO A 108 -9.16 7.01 3.56
C PRO A 108 -8.04 5.96 3.73
N TRP A 109 -6.96 6.33 4.42
CA TRP A 109 -5.94 5.39 4.88
C TRP A 109 -6.52 4.35 5.85
N THR A 110 -6.24 3.08 5.59
CA THR A 110 -6.44 1.98 6.53
C THR A 110 -5.16 1.76 7.31
N ILE A 111 -5.23 1.82 8.64
CA ILE A 111 -4.10 1.59 9.54
C ILE A 111 -4.06 0.12 9.93
N TYR A 112 -2.98 -0.58 9.59
CA TYR A 112 -2.73 -1.96 10.00
C TYR A 112 -1.90 -2.01 11.28
N ARG A 113 -1.03 -1.02 11.47
CA ARG A 113 -0.31 -0.75 12.73
C ARG A 113 -0.04 0.74 12.87
N ASN A 114 -0.26 1.29 14.07
CA ASN A 114 0.11 2.65 14.43
C ASN A 114 1.20 2.64 15.51
N ALA A 115 2.34 3.26 15.23
CA ALA A 115 3.49 3.43 16.13
C ALA A 115 3.51 4.82 16.82
N GLY A 116 2.45 5.62 16.67
CA GLY A 116 2.29 6.93 17.30
C GLY A 116 2.86 8.11 16.51
N ASP A 117 3.19 7.90 15.24
CA ASP A 117 3.85 8.88 14.35
C ASP A 117 3.00 9.31 13.15
N VAL A 118 1.82 8.71 13.03
CA VAL A 118 0.82 9.05 12.02
C VAL A 118 -0.53 9.22 12.70
N ASN A 119 -1.29 10.16 12.20
CA ASN A 119 -2.68 10.37 12.56
C ASN A 119 -3.44 10.80 11.30
N PRO A 120 -3.54 9.91 10.29
CA PRO A 120 -4.24 10.23 9.07
C PRO A 120 -5.66 10.60 9.47
N LEU A 121 -6.16 11.73 8.96
CA LEU A 121 -7.49 12.20 9.29
C LEU A 121 -8.48 11.07 8.98
N GLU A 122 -9.04 10.44 10.02
CA GLU A 122 -10.41 9.99 9.90
C GLU A 122 -11.16 11.26 9.52
N TYR A 123 -11.87 11.26 8.39
CA TYR A 123 -12.88 12.28 8.17
C TYR A 123 -13.81 12.18 9.37
N LEU A 124 -13.55 13.00 10.40
CA LEU A 124 -14.53 13.42 11.38
C LEU A 124 -15.69 13.83 10.51
N SER A 125 -16.72 13.01 10.56
CA SER A 125 -17.96 13.21 9.85
C SER A 125 -18.40 14.61 10.21
N LEU A 126 -18.21 15.56 9.30
CA LEU A 126 -18.93 16.81 9.32
C LEU A 126 -20.36 16.44 8.92
N SER A 127 -21.12 15.94 9.89
CA SER A 127 -22.56 15.76 9.86
C SER A 127 -23.10 15.87 11.27
#